data_AF-A0A966PZH9-F1
#
_entry.id   AF-A0A966PZH9-F1
#
_cell.length_a   1.000
_cell.length_b   1.000
_cell.length_c   1.000
_cell.angle_alpha   90.00
_cell.angle_beta   90.00
_cell.angle_gamma   90.00
#
_symmetry.space_group_name_H-M   'P 1'
#
loop_
_entity.id
_entity.type
_entity.pdbx_description
1 polymer ?
#
loop_
_entity_poly.entity_id
_entity_poly.type
_entity_poly.pdbx_seq_one_letter_code
_entity_poly.pdbx_strand_id
1 'polypeptide(L)'
;MKSSSNRLGYPTQSLGMSSGGESTSDEFEHMVNAMDKSNVRTLSAIIDSLEYGQREALYAKYLGGKKPLAYEWQLDMAMDNLLTMASRRINA
;
A
#
# COMPACT_ATOMS: atom_id res chain seq x y z
N MET A 1 -6.43 24.76 21.79
CA MET A 1 -6.90 25.20 20.46
C MET A 1 -7.04 23.94 19.59
N LYS A 2 -8.25 23.55 19.17
CA LYS A 2 -8.47 22.41 18.27
C LYS A 2 -8.14 22.84 16.84
N SER A 3 -7.11 22.29 16.21
CA SER A 3 -6.87 22.50 14.77
C SER A 3 -7.57 21.41 13.96
N SER A 4 -8.63 21.74 13.23
CA SER A 4 -9.15 20.83 12.21
C SER A 4 -8.26 20.91 10.97
N SER A 5 -7.61 19.80 10.62
CA SER A 5 -6.81 19.71 9.40
C SER A 5 -7.73 19.44 8.20
N ASN A 6 -8.27 20.48 7.59
CA ASN A 6 -9.00 20.41 6.30
C ASN A 6 -8.03 20.35 5.12
N ARG A 7 -7.14 19.36 5.10
CA ARG A 7 -6.23 19.13 3.96
C ARG A 7 -6.86 18.09 3.05
N LEU A 8 -7.18 18.51 1.83
CA LEU A 8 -7.70 17.71 0.71
C LEU A 8 -6.68 16.68 0.15
N GLY A 9 -5.77 16.15 0.98
CA GLY A 9 -4.78 15.15 0.56
C GLY A 9 -3.60 15.67 -0.28
N TYR A 10 -3.51 16.97 -0.59
CA TYR A 10 -2.39 17.49 -1.38
C TYR A 10 -1.06 17.46 -0.61
N PRO A 11 0.07 17.13 -1.28
CA PRO A 11 1.41 17.13 -0.68
C PRO A 11 1.77 18.51 -0.12
N THR A 12 2.41 18.52 1.05
CA THR A 12 2.83 19.72 1.78
C THR A 12 4.23 20.20 1.41
N GLN A 13 4.75 19.80 0.25
CA GLN A 13 6.02 20.37 -0.24
C GLN A 13 5.75 21.76 -0.83
N SER A 14 6.40 22.74 -0.20
CA SER A 14 6.47 24.18 -0.47
C SER A 14 5.86 24.67 -1.78
N LEU A 15 4.79 25.44 -1.60
CA LEU A 15 4.11 26.39 -2.51
C LEU A 15 5.01 27.53 -3.05
N GLY A 16 6.32 27.31 -3.20
CA GLY A 16 7.31 28.37 -3.47
C GLY A 16 7.53 28.70 -4.95
N MET A 17 7.10 27.85 -5.88
CA MET A 17 7.34 28.05 -7.32
C MET A 17 6.14 27.62 -8.18
N SER A 18 4.92 27.70 -7.65
CA SER A 18 3.70 27.52 -8.47
C SER A 18 3.23 28.89 -8.97
N SER A 19 3.99 29.48 -9.88
CA SER A 19 3.49 30.55 -10.74
C SER A 19 3.06 29.94 -12.06
N GLY A 20 1.79 29.51 -12.13
CA GLY A 20 1.09 29.29 -13.39
C GLY A 20 1.00 27.83 -13.83
N GLY A 21 -0.10 27.18 -13.45
CA GLY A 21 -0.94 26.43 -14.39
C GLY A 21 -0.34 25.33 -15.27
N GLU A 22 0.84 24.80 -14.98
CA GLU A 22 1.39 23.68 -15.73
C GLU A 22 0.85 22.37 -15.16
N SER A 23 -0.31 21.95 -15.67
CA SER A 23 -0.69 20.54 -15.69
C SER A 23 0.18 19.83 -16.73
N THR A 24 1.49 19.69 -16.48
CA THR A 24 2.32 18.87 -17.36
C THR A 24 1.97 17.40 -17.14
N SER A 25 2.27 16.56 -18.14
CA SER A 25 2.25 15.10 -17.98
C SER A 25 3.02 14.65 -16.74
N ASP A 26 4.06 15.40 -16.38
CA ASP A 26 5.03 14.98 -15.38
C ASP A 26 4.45 15.07 -13.96
N GLU A 27 3.66 16.11 -13.63
CA GLU A 27 2.94 16.17 -12.35
C GLU A 27 1.93 15.03 -12.17
N PHE A 28 1.24 14.62 -13.24
CA PHE A 28 0.32 13.50 -13.18
C PHE A 28 1.06 12.18 -12.92
N GLU A 29 2.14 11.93 -13.65
CA GLU A 29 3.01 10.77 -13.43
C GLU A 29 3.60 10.75 -12.02
N HIS A 30 3.96 11.91 -11.47
CA HIS A 30 4.41 12.03 -10.09
C HIS A 30 3.33 11.65 -9.08
N MET A 31 2.08 12.06 -9.29
CA MET A 31 0.95 11.70 -8.42
C MET A 31 0.65 10.20 -8.48
N VAL A 32 0.62 9.60 -9.67
CA VAL A 32 0.40 8.15 -9.84
C VAL A 32 1.51 7.36 -9.15
N ASN A 33 2.77 7.73 -9.39
CA ASN A 33 3.91 7.10 -8.71
C ASN A 33 3.85 7.23 -7.18
N ALA A 34 3.40 8.38 -6.66
CA ALA A 34 3.24 8.57 -5.23
C ALA A 34 2.14 7.67 -4.65
N MET A 35 1.03 7.52 -5.38
CA MET A 35 -0.08 6.63 -5.01
C MET A 35 0.37 5.16 -5.01
N ASP A 36 1.06 4.71 -6.05
CA ASP A 36 1.57 3.34 -6.14
C ASP A 36 2.54 3.01 -5.01
N LYS A 37 3.46 3.93 -4.69
CA LYS A 37 4.37 3.78 -3.54
C LYS A 37 3.60 3.66 -2.22
N SER A 38 2.52 4.42 -2.06
CA SER A 38 1.66 4.33 -0.87
C SER A 38 0.95 2.97 -0.78
N ASN A 39 0.44 2.48 -1.91
CA ASN A 39 -0.22 1.17 -2.00
C ASN A 39 0.74 0.03 -1.69
N VAL A 40 1.96 0.07 -2.22
CA VAL A 40 3.02 -0.92 -1.93
C VAL A 40 3.37 -0.94 -0.44
N ARG A 41 3.55 0.22 0.19
CA ARG A 41 3.81 0.31 1.64
C ARG A 41 2.66 -0.25 2.47
N THR A 42 1.43 0.06 2.06
CA THR A 42 0.22 -0.46 2.71
C THR A 42 0.14 -1.97 2.61
N LEU A 43 0.38 -2.55 1.42
CA LEU A 43 0.42 -4.00 1.21
C LEU A 43 1.52 -4.66 2.05
N SER A 44 2.72 -4.07 2.11
CA SER A 44 3.80 -4.57 2.96
C SER A 44 3.38 -4.64 4.42
N ALA A 45 2.79 -3.56 4.95
CA ALA A 45 2.32 -3.52 6.32
C ALA A 45 1.20 -4.53 6.60
N ILE A 46 0.33 -4.80 5.60
CA ILE A 46 -0.70 -5.84 5.70
C ILE A 46 -0.04 -7.22 5.80
N ILE A 47 0.92 -7.53 4.92
CA ILE A 47 1.65 -8.81 4.93
C ILE A 47 2.38 -9.01 6.26
N ASP A 48 3.01 -7.97 6.80
CA ASP A 48 3.70 -8.02 8.08
C ASP A 48 2.76 -8.30 9.26
N SER A 49 1.49 -7.90 9.14
CA SER A 49 0.45 -8.13 10.15
C SER A 49 -0.23 -9.51 10.07
N LEU A 50 0.00 -10.28 9.00
CA LEU A 50 -0.51 -11.63 8.88
C LEU A 50 0.16 -12.57 9.91
N GLU A 51 -0.52 -13.66 10.22
CA GLU A 51 0.05 -14.73 11.03
C GLU A 51 1.33 -15.29 10.38
N TYR A 52 2.30 -15.72 11.19
CA TYR A 52 3.60 -16.19 10.72
C TYR A 52 3.48 -17.26 9.61
N GLY A 53 2.60 -18.26 9.79
CA GLY A 53 2.39 -19.32 8.79
C GLY A 53 1.86 -18.81 7.44
N GLN A 54 0.96 -17.83 7.48
CA GLN A 54 0.37 -17.19 6.29
C GLN A 54 1.41 -16.34 5.56
N ARG A 55 2.20 -15.56 6.29
CA ARG A 55 3.28 -14.74 5.74
C ARG A 55 4.36 -15.59 5.09
N GLU A 56 4.79 -16.66 5.75
CA GLU A 56 5.76 -17.62 5.19
C GLU A 56 5.20 -18.32 3.94
N ALA A 57 3.90 -18.62 3.89
CA ALA A 57 3.27 -19.20 2.70
C ALA A 57 3.30 -18.22 1.51
N LEU A 58 3.01 -16.94 1.74
CA LEU A 58 3.14 -15.89 0.73
C LEU A 58 4.60 -15.75 0.24
N TYR A 59 5.57 -15.70 1.15
CA TYR A 59 6.97 -15.61 0.79
C TYR A 59 7.47 -16.87 0.06
N ALA A 60 7.00 -18.05 0.44
CA ALA A 60 7.30 -19.28 -0.29
C ALA A 60 6.78 -19.24 -1.73
N LYS A 61 5.58 -18.69 -1.97
CA LYS A 61 4.97 -18.59 -3.30
C LYS A 61 5.65 -17.54 -4.20
N TYR A 62 5.91 -16.34 -3.67
CA TYR A 62 6.32 -15.19 -4.49
C TYR A 62 7.81 -14.87 -4.40
N LEU A 63 8.49 -15.26 -3.32
CA LEU A 63 9.93 -15.01 -3.11
C LEU A 63 10.76 -16.30 -3.21
N GLY A 64 10.13 -17.45 -3.44
CA GLY A 64 10.82 -18.74 -3.59
C GLY A 64 11.33 -19.33 -2.27
N GLY A 65 10.73 -18.96 -1.13
CA GLY A 65 11.07 -19.50 0.18
C GLY A 65 10.65 -20.97 0.41
N LYS A 66 11.02 -21.52 1.58
CA LYS A 66 10.64 -22.87 1.97
C LYS A 66 9.14 -22.93 2.30
N LYS A 67 8.43 -23.93 1.78
CA LYS A 67 7.01 -24.13 2.08
C LYS A 67 6.79 -24.44 3.58
N PRO A 68 5.95 -23.66 4.30
CA PRO A 68 5.57 -23.97 5.67
C PRO A 68 4.64 -25.19 5.77
N LEU A 69 4.39 -25.64 7.00
CA LEU A 69 3.41 -26.70 7.27
C LEU A 69 2.01 -26.25 6.84
N ALA A 70 1.23 -27.15 6.23
CA ALA A 70 -0.10 -26.86 5.68
C ALA A 70 -0.10 -25.69 4.69
N TYR A 71 0.93 -25.61 3.84
CA TYR A 71 1.17 -24.52 2.89
C TYR A 71 -0.07 -24.07 2.10
N GLU A 72 -0.78 -24.99 1.45
CA GLU A 72 -1.94 -24.61 0.60
C GLU A 72 -3.04 -23.94 1.43
N TRP A 73 -3.35 -24.50 2.60
CA TRP A 73 -4.36 -23.91 3.50
C TRP A 73 -3.93 -22.55 4.06
N GLN A 74 -2.66 -22.43 4.46
CA GLN A 74 -2.08 -21.17 4.93
C GLN A 74 -2.09 -20.11 3.84
N LEU A 75 -1.81 -20.50 2.59
CA LEU A 75 -1.79 -19.61 1.44
C LEU A 75 -3.20 -19.12 1.10
N ASP A 76 -4.19 -20.01 1.06
CA ASP A 76 -5.58 -19.64 0.80
C ASP A 76 -6.09 -18.65 1.86
N MET A 77 -5.85 -18.95 3.14
CA MET A 77 -6.22 -18.06 4.24
C MET A 77 -5.48 -16.72 4.17
N ALA A 78 -4.19 -16.74 3.83
CA ALA A 78 -3.39 -15.53 3.64
C ALA A 78 -3.99 -14.63 2.55
N MET A 79 -4.42 -15.22 1.43
CA MET A 79 -5.02 -14.50 0.30
C MET A 79 -6.35 -13.86 0.66
N ASP A 80 -7.25 -14.60 1.30
CA ASP A 80 -8.55 -14.09 1.74
C ASP A 80 -8.38 -12.93 2.74
N ASN A 81 -7.47 -13.08 3.71
CA ASN A 81 -7.17 -12.05 4.70
C ASN A 81 -6.53 -10.82 4.05
N LEU A 82 -5.58 -11.02 3.14
CA LEU A 82 -4.91 -9.93 2.43
C LEU A 82 -5.91 -9.14 1.58
N LEU A 83 -6.81 -9.80 0.86
CA LEU A 83 -7.83 -9.17 0.03
C LEU A 83 -8.85 -8.39 0.88
N THR A 84 -9.27 -8.97 2.00
CA THR A 84 -10.19 -8.33 2.96
C THR A 84 -9.56 -7.10 3.61
N MET A 85 -8.28 -7.15 3.99
CA MET A 85 -7.59 -6.01 4.60
C MET A 85 -7.22 -4.94 3.59
N ALA A 86 -6.78 -5.34 2.39
CA ALA A 86 -6.40 -4.43 1.32
C ALA A 86 -7.61 -3.62 0.83
N SER A 87 -8.77 -4.26 0.64
CA SER A 87 -10.00 -3.57 0.23
C SER A 87 -10.46 -2.46 1.20
N ARG A 88 -10.06 -2.52 2.47
CA ARG A 88 -10.38 -1.48 3.48
C ARG A 88 -9.35 -0.36 3.54
N ARG A 89 -8.15 -0.56 2.98
CA ARG A 89 -6.99 0.33 3.17
C ARG A 89 -6.48 0.97 1.87
N ILE A 90 -6.76 0.35 0.72
CA ILE A 90 -6.36 0.85 -0.59
C ILE A 90 -7.61 1.40 -1.28
N ASN A 91 -7.59 2.69 -1.63
CA ASN A 91 -8.68 3.43 -2.28
C ASN A 91 -10.00 3.49 -1.48
N ALA A 92 -9.91 3.60 -0.15
CA ALA A 92 -11.04 3.95 0.74
C ALA A 92 -11.08 5.46 1.01
#